data_AF-A0A2H0AEQ5-F1
#
_entry.id   AF-A0A2H0AEQ5-F1
#
_cell.length_a   1.000
_cell.length_b   1.000
_cell.length_c   1.000
_cell.angle_alpha   90.00
_cell.angle_beta   90.00
_cell.angle_gamma   90.00
#
_symmetry.space_group_name_H-M   'P 1'
#
loop_
_entity.id
_entity.type
_entity.pdbx_description
1 polymer ?
#
loop_
_entity_poly.entity_id
_entity_poly.type
_entity_poly.pdbx_seq_one_letter_code
_entity_poly.pdbx_strand_id
1 'polypeptide(L)' 'MEIKILGPGCAKCKEVEQIVAAASAATGVTVSVEKISDFKEIAK' A
#
# COMPACT_ATOMS: atom_id res chain seq x y z
N MET A 1 8.51 4.12 -8.12
CA MET A 1 8.66 3.08 -7.07
C MET A 1 7.32 2.37 -6.91
N GLU A 2 7.31 1.08 -6.62
CA GLU A 2 6.07 0.31 -6.42
C GLU A 2 5.99 -0.13 -4.95
N ILE A 3 4.90 0.20 -4.27
CA ILE A 3 4.66 -0.13 -2.86
C ILE A 3 3.45 -1.05 -2.81
N LYS A 4 3.68 -2.30 -2.37
CA LYS A 4 2.62 -3.30 -2.22
C LYS A 4 2.16 -3.38 -0.78
N ILE A 5 0.87 -3.15 -0.54
CA ILE A 5 0.26 -3.31 0.77
C ILE A 5 -0.34 -4.71 0.80
N LEU A 6 0.40 -5.64 1.41
CA LEU A 6 0.00 -7.02 1.62
C LEU A 6 -0.88 -7.09 2.87
N GLY A 7 -2.19 -7.12 2.69
CA GLY A 7 -3.07 -7.33 3.83
C GLY A 7 -4.54 -7.38 3.46
N PRO A 8 -5.35 -8.12 4.24
CA PRO A 8 -6.74 -8.46 3.92
C PRO A 8 -7.73 -7.29 3.94
N GLY A 9 -7.23 -6.06 4.02
CA GLY A 9 -8.05 -4.85 4.06
C GLY A 9 -8.52 -4.44 5.45
N CYS A 10 -7.82 -4.84 6.50
CA CYS A 10 -8.09 -4.33 7.85
C CYS A 10 -7.84 -2.82 7.95
N ALA A 11 -8.34 -2.19 9.03
CA ALA A 11 -8.21 -0.75 9.24
C ALA A 11 -6.76 -0.24 9.12
N LYS A 12 -5.80 -1.06 9.57
CA LYS A 12 -4.36 -0.74 9.49
C LYS A 12 -3.83 -0.72 8.06
N CYS A 13 -4.28 -1.62 7.18
CA CYS A 13 -3.90 -1.58 5.77
C CYS A 13 -4.36 -0.28 5.08
N LYS A 14 -5.55 0.20 5.45
CA LYS A 14 -6.12 1.45 4.92
C LYS A 14 -5.36 2.69 5.42
N GLU A 15 -4.98 2.67 6.69
CA GLU A 15 -4.15 3.71 7.31
C GLU A 15 -2.77 3.79 6.63
N VAL A 16 -2.14 2.65 6.32
CA VAL A 16 -0.86 2.60 5.59
C VAL A 16 -0.99 3.20 4.18
N GLU A 17 -2.06 2.88 3.44
CA GLU A 17 -2.30 3.44 2.10
C GLU A 17 -2.37 4.98 2.13
N GLN A 18 -3.07 5.53 3.11
CA GLN A 18 -3.15 6.98 3.30
C GLN A 18 -1.80 7.61 3.67
N ILE A 19 -1.02 6.97 4.55
CA ILE A 19 0.30 7.45 4.93
C ILE A 19 1.23 7.44 3.71
N VAL A 20 1.21 6.37 2.90
CA VAL A 20 2.04 6.25 1.70
C VAL A 20 1.66 7.30 0.66
N ALA A 21 0.36 7.55 0.44
CA ALA A 21 -0.11 8.60 -0.45
C ALA A 21 0.27 10.01 0.03
N ALA A 22 0.22 10.27 1.34
CA ALA A 22 0.66 11.55 1.90
C ALA A 22 2.18 11.73 1.79
N ALA A 23 2.96 10.67 2.07
CA ALA A 23 4.41 10.69 2.00
C ALA A 23 4.90 10.88 0.55
N SER A 24 4.23 10.27 -0.43
CA SER A 24 4.58 10.44 -1.84
C SER A 24 4.32 11.84 -2.36
N ALA A 25 3.18 12.42 -1.99
CA ALA A 25 2.86 13.82 -2.28
C ALA A 25 3.87 14.77 -1.64
N ALA A 26 4.28 14.50 -0.39
CA ALA A 26 5.27 15.31 0.33
C ALA A 26 6.68 15.21 -0.24
N THR A 27 7.06 14.04 -0.77
CA THR A 27 8.39 13.81 -1.36
C THR A 27 8.45 14.13 -2.85
N GLY A 28 7.32 14.38 -3.50
CA GLY A 28 7.24 14.65 -4.94
C GLY A 28 7.60 13.43 -5.80
N VAL A 29 7.56 12.23 -5.22
CA VAL A 29 7.97 10.99 -5.90
C VAL A 29 6.73 10.23 -6.37
N THR A 30 6.70 9.89 -7.65
CA THR A 30 5.65 9.04 -8.21
C THR A 30 5.82 7.60 -7.70
N VAL A 31 4.88 7.18 -6.85
CA VAL A 31 4.75 5.79 -6.37
C VAL A 31 3.44 5.19 -6.86
N SER A 32 3.50 3.94 -7.30
CA SER A 32 2.31 3.10 -7.49
C SER A 32 2.06 2.35 -6.19
N VAL A 33 0.88 2.54 -5.61
CA VAL A 33 0.44 1.79 -4.42
C VAL A 33 -0.52 0.70 -4.88
N GLU A 34 -0.13 -0.56 -4.69
CA GLU A 34 -0.95 -1.72 -5.05
C GLU A 34 -1.37 -2.47 -3.80
N LYS A 35 -2.68 -2.59 -3.58
CA LYS A 35 -3.22 -3.29 -2.41
C LYS A 35 -3.49 -4.74 -2.75
N ILE A 36 -2.60 -5.62 -2.30
CA ILE A 36 -2.75 -7.07 -2.44
C ILE A 36 -3.57 -7.56 -1.24
N SER A 37 -4.86 -7.79 -1.50
CA SER A 37 -5.80 -8.29 -0.49
C SER A 37 -5.93 -9.81 -0.49
N ASP A 38 -5.44 -10.45 -1.55
CA ASP A 38 -5.56 -11.89 -1.73
C ASP A 38 -4.50 -12.64 -0.93
N PHE A 39 -4.92 -13.47 0.02
CA PHE A 39 -4.01 -14.25 0.85
C PHE A 39 -3.14 -15.21 0.04
N LYS A 40 -3.57 -15.68 -1.13
CA LYS A 40 -2.75 -16.56 -1.98
C LYS A 40 -1.61 -15.80 -2.65
N GLU A 41 -1.86 -14.54 -3.01
CA GLU A 41 -0.82 -13.65 -3.55
C GLU A 41 0.16 -13.21 -2.45
N ILE A 42 -0.28 -13.12 -1.19
CA ILE A 42 0.58 -12.84 -0.04
C ILE A 42 1.47 -14.04 0.34
N ALA A 43 0.96 -15.27 0.21
CA ALA A 43 1.61 -16.49 0.67
C ALA A 43 2.54 -17.15 -0.37
N LYS A 44 2.80 -16.49 -1.49
CA LYS A 44 3.64 -16.96 -2.59
C LYS A 44 5.03 -16.34 -2.53
#